data_AF-A0ABD3QDU9-F1
#
_entry.id   AF-A0ABD3QDU9-F1
#
_cell.length_a   1.000
_cell.length_b   1.000
_cell.length_c   1.000
_cell.angle_alpha   90.00
_cell.angle_beta   90.00
_cell.angle_gamma   90.00
#
_symmetry.space_group_name_H-M   'P 1'
#
loop_
_entity.id
_entity.type
_entity.pdbx_description
1 polymer ?
#
loop_
_entity_poly.entity_id
_entity_poly.type
_entity_poly.pdbx_seq_one_letter_code
_entity_poly.pdbx_strand_id
1 'polypeptide(L)'
;MAQTPRAKKAKVSQPKVDAFESSDPHELISQSREAAIKRMKSRSGRHEFSDLDIAIKTVRALIVTNEEIWNRCNKHYLHDKLFKMTRFDEIEVWNSVDETKIGINAKETMLDFDMEPLRTLPDCLAKFMPDKDATGIIDFKASFRESLVFHEDVLLVFLAQLKKHLERVQVCLGAIDQWVMDGADSAKFLEFTFDVTIDDILSKIPQDCTCHSNHLHGYHRYHDYASTNRCFSCQGKKVYDIVSFGGAGKVEQSFNISKEKDRAQLKRLVEYLKHV
;
A
#
# COMPACT_ATOMS: atom_id res chain seq x y z
N MET A 1 72.27 4.18 15.33
CA MET A 1 71.71 5.51 15.66
C MET A 1 70.21 5.49 15.39
N ALA A 2 69.40 5.30 16.42
CA ALA A 2 67.93 5.28 16.30
C ALA A 2 67.38 6.50 17.05
N GLN A 3 66.74 7.42 16.34
CA GLN A 3 66.13 8.62 16.91
C GLN A 3 64.69 8.29 17.35
N THR A 4 64.43 8.44 18.65
CA THR A 4 63.11 8.30 19.25
C THR A 4 62.24 9.53 18.91
N PRO A 5 60.96 9.38 18.51
CA PRO A 5 60.11 10.52 18.20
C PRO A 5 59.67 11.25 19.49
N ARG A 6 59.84 12.59 19.50
CA ARG A 6 59.33 13.47 20.57
C ARG A 6 57.80 13.49 20.56
N ALA A 7 57.19 13.04 21.65
CA ALA A 7 55.77 13.18 21.93
C ALA A 7 55.36 14.67 21.98
N LYS A 8 54.47 15.09 21.09
CA LYS A 8 53.81 16.40 21.14
C LYS A 8 52.79 16.38 22.28
N LYS A 9 53.00 17.21 23.31
CA LYS A 9 52.04 17.42 24.39
C LYS A 9 50.74 17.97 23.80
N ALA A 10 49.67 17.19 23.85
CA ALA A 10 48.33 17.64 23.53
C ALA A 10 47.92 18.73 24.52
N LYS A 11 47.55 19.90 23.98
CA LYS A 11 47.05 21.04 24.75
C LYS A 11 45.63 20.65 25.19
N VAL A 12 45.47 20.28 26.46
CA VAL A 12 44.15 20.03 27.07
C VAL A 12 43.40 21.35 27.06
N SER A 13 42.53 21.54 26.08
CA SER A 13 41.57 22.62 26.05
C SER A 13 40.59 22.39 27.20
N GLN A 14 40.61 23.27 28.20
CA GLN A 14 39.58 23.27 29.24
C GLN A 14 38.20 23.41 28.56
N PRO A 15 37.20 22.65 29.00
CA PRO A 15 35.84 22.84 28.52
C PRO A 15 35.43 24.28 28.85
N LYS A 16 34.98 25.02 27.83
CA LYS A 16 34.24 26.25 28.06
C LYS A 16 33.04 25.86 28.91
N VAL A 17 33.07 26.25 30.18
CA VAL A 17 31.89 26.21 31.04
C VAL A 17 30.97 27.25 30.44
N ASP A 18 29.97 26.77 29.70
CA ASP A 18 29.02 27.61 28.98
C ASP A 18 28.26 28.50 29.98
N ALA A 19 28.01 29.73 29.55
CA ALA A 19 27.37 30.82 30.29
C ALA A 19 25.89 30.55 30.59
N PHE A 20 25.59 29.46 31.29
CA PHE A 20 24.24 29.05 31.69
C PHE A 20 23.77 29.69 33.00
N GLU A 21 24.63 30.44 33.70
CA GLU A 21 24.38 30.85 35.10
C GLU A 21 23.76 32.24 35.29
N SER A 22 23.31 32.96 34.26
CA SER A 22 22.70 34.29 34.50
C SER A 22 21.59 34.75 33.56
N SER A 23 21.05 33.91 32.69
CA SER A 23 19.94 34.33 31.83
C SER A 23 18.60 34.16 32.55
N ASP A 24 17.75 35.17 32.42
CA ASP A 24 16.36 35.15 32.86
C ASP A 24 15.66 33.90 32.24
N PRO A 25 14.96 33.05 33.04
CA PRO A 25 14.22 31.91 32.53
C PRO A 25 13.31 32.24 31.35
N HIS A 26 12.70 33.44 31.33
CA HIS A 26 11.86 33.87 30.20
C HIS A 26 12.66 34.12 28.93
N GLU A 27 13.88 34.62 29.04
CA GLU A 27 14.79 34.81 27.92
C GLU A 27 15.23 33.46 27.35
N LEU A 28 15.59 32.49 28.20
CA LEU A 28 15.94 31.13 27.77
C LEU A 28 14.80 30.43 27.02
N ILE A 29 13.57 30.57 27.51
CA ILE A 29 12.37 30.03 26.85
C ILE A 29 12.18 30.71 25.48
N SER A 30 12.33 32.04 25.41
CA SER A 30 12.17 32.80 24.18
C SER A 30 13.22 32.42 23.14
N GLN A 31 14.50 32.32 23.54
CA GLN A 31 15.59 31.85 22.67
C GLN A 31 15.35 30.42 22.17
N SER A 32 14.83 29.54 23.03
CA SER A 32 14.48 28.15 22.67
C SER A 32 13.36 28.10 21.62
N ARG A 33 12.31 28.93 21.79
CA ARG A 33 11.20 29.05 20.83
C ARG A 33 11.69 29.60 19.49
N GLU A 34 12.49 30.66 19.51
CA GLU A 34 13.03 31.26 18.28
C GLU A 34 13.95 30.27 17.54
N ALA A 35 14.78 29.52 18.26
CA ALA A 35 15.61 28.46 17.69
C ALA A 35 14.75 27.35 17.04
N ALA A 36 13.66 26.93 17.69
CA ALA A 36 12.73 25.96 17.12
C ALA A 36 12.05 26.50 15.85
N ILE A 37 11.55 27.73 15.89
CA ILE A 37 10.93 28.41 14.73
C ILE A 37 11.94 28.52 13.58
N LYS A 38 13.17 28.94 13.86
CA LYS A 38 14.22 29.10 12.84
C LYS A 38 14.58 27.77 12.17
N ARG A 39 14.55 26.66 12.91
CA ARG A 39 14.79 25.31 12.36
C ARG A 39 13.65 24.84 11.45
N MET A 40 12.40 25.18 11.80
CA MET A 40 11.23 24.75 11.03
C MET A 40 10.86 25.68 9.88
N LYS A 41 11.30 26.94 9.90
CA LYS A 41 11.10 27.87 8.78
C LYS A 41 11.92 27.40 7.56
N SER A 42 11.26 26.70 6.64
CA SER A 42 11.78 26.44 5.30
C SER A 42 12.02 27.75 4.54
N ARG A 43 13.04 27.79 3.68
CA ARG A 43 13.36 28.96 2.82
C ARG A 43 12.20 29.41 1.92
N SER A 44 11.20 28.56 1.69
CA SER A 44 10.02 28.86 0.91
C SER A 44 8.78 29.05 1.79
N GLY A 45 8.21 30.24 1.74
CA GLY A 45 6.76 30.40 1.90
C GLY A 45 6.33 31.33 3.03
N ARG A 46 5.40 32.22 2.66
CA ARG A 46 4.57 33.05 3.55
C ARG A 46 3.93 32.19 4.65
N HIS A 47 3.53 32.85 5.75
CA HIS A 47 2.69 32.23 6.78
C HIS A 47 1.44 31.61 6.11
N GLU A 48 1.43 30.28 6.01
CA GLU A 48 0.36 29.51 5.37
C GLU A 48 -0.92 29.52 6.23
N PHE A 49 -0.74 29.67 7.53
CA PHE A 49 -1.81 29.87 8.50
C PHE A 49 -1.68 31.25 9.14
N SER A 50 -2.79 31.98 9.19
CA SER A 50 -2.95 33.19 9.99
C SER A 50 -3.61 32.93 11.35
N ASP A 51 -4.20 31.75 11.53
CA ASP A 51 -5.04 31.38 12.66
C ASP A 51 -4.74 29.94 13.08
N LEU A 52 -4.54 29.74 14.39
CA LEU A 52 -4.14 28.46 14.97
C LEU A 52 -5.26 27.42 14.91
N ASP A 53 -6.52 27.81 15.14
CA ASP A 53 -7.65 26.90 15.09
C ASP A 53 -7.88 26.37 13.67
N ILE A 54 -7.73 27.23 12.67
CA ILE A 54 -7.77 26.82 11.25
C ILE A 54 -6.65 25.83 10.96
N ALA A 55 -5.42 26.08 11.45
CA ALA A 55 -4.29 25.18 11.25
C ALA A 55 -4.54 23.80 11.87
N ILE A 56 -5.00 23.75 13.13
CA ILE A 56 -5.33 22.53 13.86
C ILE A 56 -6.42 21.73 13.13
N LYS A 57 -7.50 22.39 12.71
CA LYS A 57 -8.61 21.75 11.98
C LYS A 57 -8.13 21.17 10.65
N THR A 58 -7.32 21.92 9.91
CA THR A 58 -6.81 21.50 8.59
C THR A 58 -5.91 20.29 8.71
N VAL A 59 -4.92 20.32 9.60
CA VAL A 59 -4.00 19.19 9.84
C VAL A 59 -4.75 17.97 10.34
N ARG A 60 -5.71 18.15 11.26
CA ARG A 60 -6.54 17.05 11.76
C ARG A 60 -7.38 16.40 10.65
N ALA A 61 -7.95 17.19 9.76
CA ALA A 61 -8.71 16.67 8.61
C ALA A 61 -7.81 15.84 7.69
N LEU A 62 -6.60 16.31 7.39
CA LEU A 62 -5.63 15.55 6.57
C LEU A 62 -5.24 14.22 7.23
N ILE A 63 -5.00 14.21 8.55
CA ILE A 63 -4.68 12.97 9.29
C ILE A 63 -5.83 11.97 9.16
N VAL A 64 -7.08 12.41 9.38
CA VAL A 64 -8.26 11.54 9.30
C VAL A 64 -8.42 10.97 7.89
N THR A 65 -8.34 11.82 6.85
CA THR A 65 -8.46 11.37 5.46
C THR A 65 -7.36 10.36 5.10
N ASN A 66 -6.11 10.61 5.49
CA ASN A 66 -5.00 9.70 5.24
C ASN A 66 -5.15 8.37 6.00
N GLU A 67 -5.63 8.41 7.25
CA GLU A 67 -5.92 7.21 8.06
C GLU A 67 -7.03 6.36 7.39
N GLU A 68 -8.07 6.99 6.85
CA GLU A 68 -9.13 6.30 6.10
C GLU A 68 -8.63 5.64 4.82
N ILE A 69 -7.79 6.33 4.03
CA ILE A 69 -7.19 5.76 2.82
C ILE A 69 -6.28 4.58 3.20
N TRP A 70 -5.40 4.77 4.19
CA TRP A 70 -4.51 3.72 4.66
C TRP A 70 -5.27 2.46 5.10
N ASN A 71 -6.34 2.62 5.88
CA ASN A 71 -7.16 1.49 6.34
C ASN A 71 -7.77 0.68 5.19
N ARG A 72 -8.10 1.31 4.05
CA ARG A 72 -8.55 0.59 2.85
C ARG A 72 -7.42 -0.18 2.18
N CYS A 73 -6.24 0.43 2.09
CA CYS A 73 -5.08 -0.13 1.40
C CYS A 73 -4.34 -1.21 2.21
N ASN A 74 -4.33 -1.11 3.54
CA ASN A 74 -3.51 -1.94 4.42
C ASN A 74 -3.83 -3.44 4.33
N LYS A 75 -5.05 -3.80 3.92
CA LYS A 75 -5.40 -5.22 3.67
C LYS A 75 -4.61 -5.86 2.52
N HIS A 76 -4.02 -5.04 1.64
CA HIS A 76 -3.19 -5.47 0.50
C HIS A 76 -1.69 -5.32 0.77
N TYR A 77 -1.33 -4.78 1.93
CA TYR A 77 0.05 -4.52 2.29
C TYR A 77 0.70 -5.81 2.77
N LEU A 78 1.77 -6.23 2.08
CA LEU A 78 2.68 -7.26 2.54
C LEU A 78 3.82 -6.61 3.33
N HIS A 79 4.53 -7.41 4.12
CA HIS A 79 5.79 -6.99 4.69
C HIS A 79 6.77 -6.53 3.58
N ASP A 80 7.71 -5.64 3.92
CA ASP A 80 8.74 -5.10 3.01
C ASP A 80 8.27 -4.14 1.90
N LYS A 81 7.24 -3.31 2.13
CA LYS A 81 6.74 -2.28 1.19
C LYS A 81 6.01 -2.81 -0.05
N LEU A 82 5.87 -4.12 -0.17
CA LEU A 82 5.20 -4.72 -1.31
C LEU A 82 3.68 -4.70 -1.09
N PHE A 83 2.95 -4.24 -2.09
CA PHE A 83 1.50 -4.42 -2.13
C PHE A 83 1.17 -5.55 -3.10
N LYS A 84 0.24 -6.40 -2.67
CA LYS A 84 -0.20 -7.56 -3.45
C LYS A 84 -1.70 -7.44 -3.73
N MET A 85 -2.03 -7.56 -5.01
CA MET A 85 -3.40 -7.54 -5.49
C MET A 85 -3.56 -8.52 -6.65
N THR A 86 -4.61 -9.32 -6.59
CA THR A 86 -5.05 -10.15 -7.71
C THR A 86 -5.88 -9.28 -8.66
N ARG A 87 -5.40 -9.09 -9.88
CA ARG A 87 -6.16 -8.45 -10.96
C ARG A 87 -6.68 -9.51 -11.93
N PHE A 88 -7.69 -9.15 -12.69
CA PHE A 88 -8.21 -9.96 -13.79
C PHE A 88 -8.02 -9.14 -15.07
N ASP A 89 -6.78 -9.08 -15.52
CA ASP A 89 -6.36 -8.18 -16.61
C ASP A 89 -6.72 -8.73 -18.00
N GLU A 90 -6.88 -10.05 -18.13
CA GLU A 90 -7.10 -10.71 -19.41
C GLU A 90 -8.35 -11.60 -19.36
N ILE A 91 -9.30 -11.27 -20.23
CA ILE A 91 -10.48 -12.11 -20.48
C ILE A 91 -10.29 -12.71 -21.87
N GLU A 92 -9.90 -13.98 -21.92
CA GLU A 92 -9.85 -14.77 -23.14
C GLU A 92 -11.26 -15.26 -23.46
N VAL A 93 -11.66 -15.25 -24.73
CA VAL A 93 -12.95 -15.81 -25.15
C VAL A 93 -12.70 -16.79 -26.29
N TRP A 94 -13.03 -18.06 -26.04
CA TRP A 94 -12.96 -19.11 -27.04
C TRP A 94 -14.35 -19.42 -27.56
N ASN A 95 -14.52 -19.36 -28.87
CA ASN A 95 -15.74 -19.79 -29.53
C ASN A 95 -15.47 -21.12 -30.22
N SER A 96 -16.31 -22.12 -29.94
CA SER A 96 -16.41 -23.34 -30.73
C SER A 96 -17.76 -23.38 -31.45
N VAL A 97 -17.98 -24.43 -32.26
CA VAL A 97 -19.22 -24.60 -33.03
C VAL A 97 -20.45 -24.68 -32.11
N ASP A 98 -20.30 -25.28 -30.93
CA ASP A 98 -21.43 -25.59 -30.03
C ASP A 98 -21.41 -24.77 -28.73
N GLU A 99 -20.26 -24.21 -28.33
CA GLU A 99 -20.09 -23.51 -27.06
C GLU A 99 -19.22 -22.26 -27.17
N THR A 100 -19.56 -21.25 -26.37
CA THR A 100 -18.66 -20.13 -26.07
C THR A 100 -18.12 -20.34 -24.67
N LYS A 101 -16.80 -20.36 -24.55
CA LYS A 101 -16.05 -20.38 -23.29
C LYS A 101 -15.39 -19.02 -23.10
N ILE A 102 -15.31 -18.60 -21.86
CA ILE A 102 -14.53 -17.43 -21.44
C ILE A 102 -13.40 -17.99 -20.59
N GLY A 103 -12.24 -17.36 -20.53
CA GLY A 103 -11.19 -17.65 -19.58
C GLY A 103 -10.84 -16.34 -18.94
N ILE A 104 -11.11 -16.20 -17.65
CA ILE A 104 -10.71 -15.00 -16.92
C ILE A 104 -9.36 -15.32 -16.29
N ASN A 105 -8.28 -14.78 -16.85
CA ASN A 105 -6.95 -14.99 -16.33
C ASN A 105 -6.73 -14.06 -15.14
N ALA A 106 -6.84 -14.65 -13.94
CA ALA A 106 -6.36 -13.99 -12.74
C ALA A 106 -4.84 -13.82 -12.87
N LYS A 107 -4.37 -12.58 -12.80
CA LYS A 107 -2.96 -12.24 -12.72
C LYS A 107 -2.71 -11.63 -11.35
N GLU A 108 -1.92 -12.32 -10.56
CA GLU A 108 -1.40 -11.72 -9.35
C GLU A 108 -0.40 -10.63 -9.72
N THR A 109 -0.67 -9.41 -9.27
CA THR A 109 0.20 -8.27 -9.46
C THR A 109 0.78 -7.86 -8.11
N MET A 110 2.09 -7.67 -8.10
CA MET A 110 2.82 -7.09 -7.00
C MET A 110 3.37 -5.75 -7.46
N LEU A 111 3.16 -4.71 -6.66
CA LEU A 111 3.70 -3.39 -6.95
C LEU A 111 4.44 -2.86 -5.72
N ASP A 112 5.63 -2.34 -5.96
CA ASP A 112 6.42 -1.62 -4.96
C ASP A 112 6.07 -0.14 -5.06
N PHE A 113 5.71 0.46 -3.93
CA PHE A 113 5.39 1.88 -3.83
C PHE A 113 6.45 2.59 -3.01
N ASP A 114 6.73 3.85 -3.36
CA ASP A 114 7.59 4.67 -2.53
C ASP A 114 6.90 5.03 -1.20
N MET A 115 7.21 4.25 -0.17
CA MET A 115 6.71 4.42 1.19
C MET A 115 7.51 5.44 2.01
N GLU A 116 8.48 6.15 1.43
CA GLU A 116 9.29 7.15 2.14
C GLU A 116 8.44 8.19 2.88
N PRO A 117 7.37 8.77 2.28
CA PRO A 117 6.55 9.78 2.97
C PRO A 117 5.87 9.25 4.24
N LEU A 118 5.55 7.94 4.30
CA LEU A 118 4.90 7.31 5.45
C LEU A 118 5.88 6.91 6.56
N ARG A 119 7.17 6.79 6.22
CA ARG A 119 8.19 6.22 7.10
C ARG A 119 9.23 7.23 7.56
N THR A 120 9.38 8.35 6.86
CA THR A 120 10.46 9.30 7.11
C THR A 120 9.87 10.69 7.28
N LEU A 121 10.10 11.26 8.46
CA LEU A 121 9.78 12.64 8.72
C LEU A 121 10.85 13.55 8.08
N PRO A 122 10.45 14.72 7.56
CA PRO A 122 11.39 15.79 7.27
C PRO A 122 12.26 16.12 8.50
N ASP A 123 13.53 16.45 8.30
CA ASP A 123 14.48 16.78 9.38
C ASP A 123 13.96 17.85 10.36
N CYS A 124 13.14 18.78 9.86
CA CYS A 124 12.54 19.83 10.66
C CYS A 124 11.46 19.32 11.63
N LEU A 125 10.81 18.18 11.34
CA LEU A 125 9.78 17.55 12.15
C LEU A 125 10.33 16.39 12.98
N ALA A 126 11.35 15.68 12.50
CA ALA A 126 11.90 14.47 13.11
C ALA A 126 12.38 14.66 14.56
N LYS A 127 12.73 15.88 14.97
CA LYS A 127 13.16 16.20 16.34
C LYS A 127 12.00 16.39 17.34
N PHE A 128 10.77 16.49 16.84
CA PHE A 128 9.61 16.90 17.62
C PHE A 128 8.54 15.81 17.71
N MET A 129 8.66 14.74 16.93
CA MET A 129 7.66 13.67 16.85
C MET A 129 8.28 12.36 17.34
N PRO A 130 7.50 11.54 18.06
CA PRO A 130 7.96 10.26 18.61
C PRO A 130 8.27 9.23 17.52
N ASP A 131 8.86 8.12 17.96
CA ASP A 131 9.29 7.02 17.12
C ASP A 131 8.13 6.31 16.39
N LYS A 132 8.51 5.59 15.33
CA LYS A 132 7.60 4.84 14.45
C LYS A 132 6.88 3.73 15.21
N ASP A 133 5.72 3.31 14.72
CA ASP A 133 5.03 2.13 15.24
C ASP A 133 5.81 0.83 14.93
N ALA A 134 5.27 -0.32 15.37
CA ALA A 134 5.88 -1.63 15.11
C ALA A 134 5.99 -1.97 13.62
N THR A 135 5.26 -1.28 12.74
CA THR A 135 5.31 -1.46 11.28
C THR A 135 6.34 -0.54 10.61
N GLY A 136 6.97 0.36 11.39
CA GLY A 136 7.88 1.37 10.87
C GLY A 136 7.17 2.53 10.17
N ILE A 137 5.85 2.68 10.37
CA ILE A 137 5.04 3.80 9.86
C ILE A 137 4.90 4.84 10.97
N ILE A 138 4.86 6.11 10.59
CA ILE A 138 4.71 7.23 11.54
C ILE A 138 3.27 7.27 12.05
N ASP A 139 3.07 7.25 13.37
CA ASP A 139 1.77 7.56 13.98
C ASP A 139 1.56 9.08 13.99
N PHE A 140 1.04 9.60 12.88
CA PHE A 140 0.75 11.03 12.73
C PHE A 140 -0.29 11.53 13.75
N LYS A 141 -1.17 10.65 14.23
CA LYS A 141 -2.24 11.01 15.16
C LYS A 141 -1.71 11.19 16.58
N ALA A 142 -0.88 10.26 17.04
CA ALA A 142 -0.16 10.41 18.32
C ALA A 142 0.75 11.63 18.27
N SER A 143 1.56 11.75 17.22
CA SER A 143 2.49 12.87 17.04
C SER A 143 1.80 14.23 16.98
N PHE A 144 0.63 14.32 16.34
CA PHE A 144 -0.18 15.54 16.32
C PHE A 144 -0.74 15.88 17.70
N ARG A 145 -1.17 14.89 18.49
CA ARG A 145 -1.67 15.13 19.85
C ARG A 145 -0.56 15.63 20.77
N GLU A 146 0.62 15.04 20.67
CA GLU A 146 1.78 15.43 21.47
C GLU A 146 2.27 16.83 21.14
N SER A 147 2.19 17.25 19.87
CA SER A 147 2.62 18.60 19.47
C SER A 147 1.74 19.73 20.02
N LEU A 148 0.50 19.44 20.45
CA LEU A 148 -0.42 20.45 20.99
C LEU A 148 0.08 21.12 22.28
N VAL A 149 1.12 20.58 22.93
CA VAL A 149 1.75 21.20 24.10
C VAL A 149 2.71 22.35 23.74
N PHE A 150 3.02 22.53 22.45
CA PHE A 150 3.90 23.60 22.01
C PHE A 150 3.25 24.98 22.18
N HIS A 151 4.09 25.99 22.41
CA HIS A 151 3.65 27.39 22.39
C HIS A 151 3.04 27.73 21.02
N GLU A 152 2.01 28.58 20.99
CA GLU A 152 1.22 28.91 19.79
C GLU A 152 2.10 29.27 18.58
N ASP A 153 3.10 30.14 18.76
CA ASP A 153 4.01 30.52 17.66
C ASP A 153 4.83 29.36 17.08
N VAL A 154 5.25 28.44 17.95
CA VAL A 154 6.02 27.25 17.55
C VAL A 154 5.09 26.24 16.89
N LEU A 155 3.90 26.04 17.49
CA LEU A 155 2.87 25.13 17.01
C LEU A 155 2.40 25.54 15.60
N LEU A 156 2.17 26.81 15.35
CA LEU A 156 1.71 27.28 14.03
C LEU A 156 2.72 26.95 12.92
N VAL A 157 4.02 27.12 13.20
CA VAL A 157 5.10 26.78 12.25
C VAL A 157 5.24 25.27 12.10
N PHE A 158 5.13 24.52 13.19
CA PHE A 158 5.11 23.05 13.17
C PHE A 158 3.95 22.51 12.31
N LEU A 159 2.73 23.00 12.53
CA LEU A 159 1.53 22.59 11.80
C LEU A 159 1.63 22.89 10.30
N ALA A 160 2.26 24.02 9.91
CA ALA A 160 2.50 24.31 8.50
C ALA A 160 3.44 23.28 7.85
N GLN A 161 4.51 22.88 8.55
CA GLN A 161 5.41 21.84 8.03
C GLN A 161 4.75 20.46 8.02
N LEU A 162 4.00 20.12 9.07
CA LEU A 162 3.26 18.87 9.15
C LEU A 162 2.21 18.77 8.04
N LYS A 163 1.47 19.85 7.75
CA LYS A 163 0.52 19.90 6.61
C LYS A 163 1.20 19.54 5.29
N LYS A 164 2.31 20.20 4.94
CA LYS A 164 3.04 19.94 3.69
C LYS A 164 3.49 18.48 3.59
N HIS A 165 3.91 17.90 4.70
CA HIS A 165 4.30 16.50 4.73
C HIS A 165 3.09 15.57 4.59
N LEU A 166 1.97 15.85 5.27
CA LEU A 166 0.72 15.08 5.14
C LEU A 166 0.14 15.13 3.73
N GLU A 167 0.33 16.24 2.99
CA GLU A 167 -0.03 16.31 1.57
C GLU A 167 0.82 15.37 0.71
N ARG A 168 2.13 15.25 0.99
CA ARG A 168 2.99 14.24 0.33
C ARG A 168 2.55 12.83 0.66
N VAL A 169 2.20 12.58 1.93
CA VAL A 169 1.62 11.30 2.36
C VAL A 169 0.33 11.00 1.61
N GLN A 170 -0.55 11.99 1.46
CA GLN A 170 -1.81 11.83 0.75
C GLN A 170 -1.60 11.49 -0.73
N VAL A 171 -0.61 12.10 -1.40
CA VAL A 171 -0.25 11.75 -2.79
C VAL A 171 0.23 10.30 -2.90
N CYS A 172 1.11 9.88 -1.98
CA CYS A 172 1.58 8.49 -1.90
C CYS A 172 0.42 7.51 -1.70
N LEU A 173 -0.44 7.77 -0.70
CA LEU A 173 -1.62 6.96 -0.40
C LEU A 173 -2.63 6.95 -1.55
N GLY A 174 -2.82 8.06 -2.25
CA GLY A 174 -3.72 8.16 -3.39
C GLY A 174 -3.28 7.28 -4.57
N ALA A 175 -1.97 7.16 -4.82
CA ALA A 175 -1.45 6.23 -5.84
C ALA A 175 -1.73 4.77 -5.48
N ILE A 176 -1.61 4.41 -4.20
CA ILE A 176 -1.91 3.07 -3.70
C ILE A 176 -3.42 2.80 -3.77
N ASP A 177 -4.26 3.74 -3.31
CA ASP A 177 -5.72 3.61 -3.31
C ASP A 177 -6.25 3.49 -4.73
N GLN A 178 -5.75 4.28 -5.68
CA GLN A 178 -6.12 4.16 -7.09
C GLN A 178 -5.77 2.76 -7.63
N TRP A 179 -4.55 2.29 -7.39
CA TRP A 179 -4.13 0.97 -7.83
C TRP A 179 -5.01 -0.16 -7.25
N VAL A 180 -5.36 -0.07 -5.96
CA VAL A 180 -6.26 -1.02 -5.29
C VAL A 180 -7.67 -0.95 -5.88
N MET A 181 -8.19 0.25 -6.11
CA MET A 181 -9.54 0.46 -6.66
C MET A 181 -9.67 -0.08 -8.07
N ASP A 182 -8.66 0.13 -8.92
CA ASP A 182 -8.64 -0.40 -10.28
C ASP A 182 -8.80 -1.94 -10.30
N GLY A 183 -8.18 -2.66 -9.36
CA GLY A 183 -8.37 -4.12 -9.26
C GLY A 183 -9.73 -4.53 -8.71
N ALA A 184 -10.33 -3.71 -7.83
CA ALA A 184 -11.68 -3.94 -7.32
C ALA A 184 -12.76 -3.72 -8.40
N ASP A 185 -12.51 -2.87 -9.39
CA ASP A 185 -13.44 -2.66 -10.50
C ASP A 185 -13.48 -3.88 -11.43
N SER A 186 -12.35 -4.57 -11.64
CA SER A 186 -12.33 -5.87 -12.32
C SER A 186 -13.18 -6.91 -11.57
N ALA A 187 -13.13 -6.92 -10.23
CA ALA A 187 -13.93 -7.82 -9.40
C ALA A 187 -15.44 -7.55 -9.52
N LYS A 188 -15.85 -6.29 -9.34
CA LYS A 188 -17.25 -5.86 -9.44
C LYS A 188 -17.82 -6.10 -10.82
N PHE A 189 -17.01 -5.93 -11.86
CA PHE A 189 -17.40 -6.22 -13.22
C PHE A 189 -17.78 -7.68 -13.41
N LEU A 190 -17.01 -8.62 -12.84
CA LEU A 190 -17.32 -10.05 -12.88
C LEU A 190 -18.65 -10.34 -12.16
N GLU A 191 -18.83 -9.76 -10.98
CA GLU A 191 -20.05 -9.90 -10.19
C GLU A 191 -21.27 -9.35 -10.94
N PHE A 192 -21.19 -8.14 -11.47
CA PHE A 192 -22.29 -7.51 -12.21
C PHE A 192 -22.63 -8.22 -13.51
N THR A 193 -21.62 -8.68 -14.26
CA THR A 193 -21.83 -9.26 -15.59
C THR A 193 -22.24 -10.72 -15.54
N PHE A 194 -21.68 -11.48 -14.60
CA PHE A 194 -21.85 -12.93 -14.54
C PHE A 194 -22.67 -13.41 -13.34
N ASP A 195 -23.01 -12.52 -12.39
CA ASP A 195 -23.62 -12.89 -11.11
C ASP A 195 -22.76 -13.92 -10.35
N VAL A 196 -21.43 -13.72 -10.43
CA VAL A 196 -20.41 -14.60 -9.84
C VAL A 196 -19.42 -13.73 -9.08
N THR A 197 -19.30 -13.96 -7.76
CA THR A 197 -18.31 -13.28 -6.94
C THR A 197 -16.93 -13.92 -7.11
N ILE A 198 -15.85 -13.18 -6.84
CA ILE A 198 -14.50 -13.76 -6.81
C ILE A 198 -14.45 -14.94 -5.82
N ASP A 199 -15.11 -14.85 -4.67
CA ASP A 199 -15.15 -15.93 -3.69
C ASP A 199 -15.86 -17.18 -4.25
N ASP A 200 -16.88 -17.03 -5.09
CA ASP A 200 -17.50 -18.16 -5.81
C ASP A 200 -16.56 -18.81 -6.82
N ILE A 201 -15.62 -18.04 -7.39
CA ILE A 201 -14.59 -18.55 -8.29
C ILE A 201 -13.52 -19.27 -7.48
N LEU A 202 -12.99 -18.62 -6.45
CA LEU A 202 -11.90 -19.13 -5.61
C LEU A 202 -12.33 -20.34 -4.78
N SER A 203 -13.56 -20.38 -4.28
CA SER A 203 -14.11 -21.53 -3.54
C SER A 203 -14.32 -22.78 -4.39
N LYS A 204 -14.40 -22.61 -5.72
CA LYS A 204 -14.49 -23.71 -6.68
C LYS A 204 -13.12 -24.18 -7.14
N ILE A 205 -12.05 -23.40 -6.97
CA ILE A 205 -10.69 -23.88 -7.16
C ILE A 205 -10.52 -25.03 -6.16
N PRO A 206 -10.26 -26.28 -6.63
CA PRO A 206 -10.09 -27.40 -5.72
C PRO A 206 -8.95 -27.06 -4.75
N GLN A 207 -9.28 -26.76 -3.49
CA GLN A 207 -8.28 -26.75 -2.42
C GLN A 207 -7.74 -28.16 -2.39
N ASP A 208 -6.47 -28.32 -2.77
CA ASP A 208 -5.74 -29.58 -2.92
C ASP A 208 -6.51 -30.77 -2.38
N CYS A 209 -7.22 -31.48 -3.27
CA CYS A 209 -7.78 -32.77 -2.90
C CYS A 209 -6.61 -33.59 -2.37
N THR A 210 -6.70 -34.02 -1.11
CA THR A 210 -5.74 -34.91 -0.45
C THR A 210 -5.56 -36.25 -1.17
N CYS A 211 -6.30 -36.49 -2.25
CA CYS A 211 -6.08 -37.56 -3.21
C CYS A 211 -4.83 -37.37 -4.10
N HIS A 212 -4.26 -36.17 -4.23
CA HIS A 212 -3.11 -35.91 -5.12
C HIS A 212 -1.72 -36.05 -4.46
N SER A 213 -1.62 -36.00 -3.12
CA SER A 213 -0.33 -36.10 -2.42
C SER A 213 0.36 -37.46 -2.58
N ASN A 214 -0.37 -38.51 -2.99
CA ASN A 214 0.19 -39.84 -3.26
C ASN A 214 0.60 -40.08 -4.74
N HIS A 215 0.37 -39.13 -5.65
CA HIS A 215 0.76 -39.27 -7.07
C HIS A 215 2.10 -38.60 -7.42
N LEU A 216 2.72 -37.86 -6.50
CA LEU A 216 3.94 -37.07 -6.73
C LEU A 216 5.26 -37.85 -6.81
N HIS A 217 5.25 -39.18 -6.75
CA HIS A 217 6.48 -40.00 -6.85
C HIS A 217 6.70 -40.69 -8.22
N GLY A 218 5.88 -40.39 -9.23
CA GLY A 218 6.06 -40.94 -10.58
C GLY A 218 6.27 -39.84 -11.61
N TYR A 219 7.52 -39.64 -12.05
CA TYR A 219 7.93 -39.01 -13.32
C TYR A 219 6.81 -38.32 -14.13
N HIS A 220 6.70 -37.00 -14.03
CA HIS A 220 5.92 -36.19 -14.95
C HIS A 220 6.48 -36.30 -16.38
N ARG A 221 5.90 -37.20 -17.19
CA ARG A 221 5.84 -36.98 -18.64
C ARG A 221 4.72 -35.98 -18.89
N TYR A 222 5.09 -34.85 -19.48
CA TYR A 222 4.18 -33.98 -20.20
C TYR A 222 3.31 -34.82 -21.14
N HIS A 223 2.01 -34.88 -20.86
CA HIS A 223 1.01 -35.26 -21.83
C HIS A 223 0.07 -34.07 -22.01
N ASP A 224 0.35 -33.29 -23.05
CA ASP A 224 -0.64 -32.52 -23.79
C ASP A 224 -1.69 -33.50 -24.33
N TYR A 225 -2.75 -33.78 -23.57
CA TYR A 225 -4.02 -34.26 -24.12
C TYR A 225 -5.14 -33.87 -23.17
N ALA A 226 -6.15 -33.21 -23.73
CA ALA A 226 -7.46 -33.03 -23.14
C ALA A 226 -7.99 -34.38 -22.64
N SER A 227 -7.83 -34.65 -21.35
CA SER A 227 -8.50 -35.75 -20.67
C SER A 227 -9.46 -35.13 -19.67
N THR A 228 -10.74 -35.45 -19.84
CA THR A 228 -11.81 -35.11 -18.92
C THR A 228 -11.53 -35.75 -17.56
N ASN A 229 -10.82 -35.03 -16.69
CA ASN A 229 -10.53 -35.45 -15.33
C ASN A 229 -11.80 -35.31 -14.47
N ARG A 230 -12.74 -36.24 -14.65
CA ARG A 230 -13.83 -36.43 -13.69
C ARG A 230 -13.30 -37.24 -12.51
N CYS A 231 -13.13 -36.60 -11.36
CA CYS A 231 -13.01 -37.31 -10.10
C CYS A 231 -14.32 -38.11 -9.88
N PHE A 232 -14.25 -39.44 -9.92
CA PHE A 232 -15.42 -40.34 -9.81
C PHE A 232 -16.20 -40.17 -8.49
N SER A 233 -15.54 -39.62 -7.46
CA SER A 233 -16.16 -39.34 -6.15
C SER A 233 -17.03 -38.07 -6.14
N CYS A 234 -16.92 -37.20 -7.16
CA CYS A 234 -17.67 -35.95 -7.28
C CYS A 234 -18.86 -36.13 -8.23
N GLN A 235 -19.89 -36.86 -7.78
CA GLN A 235 -21.06 -37.19 -8.60
C GLN A 235 -21.88 -35.95 -9.00
N GLY A 236 -21.89 -35.63 -10.29
CA GLY A 236 -23.05 -35.04 -11.00
C GLY A 236 -23.41 -33.57 -10.75
N LYS A 237 -22.59 -32.78 -10.07
CA LYS A 237 -22.80 -31.31 -10.02
C LYS A 237 -22.27 -30.67 -11.30
N LYS A 238 -22.91 -29.58 -11.76
CA LYS A 238 -22.43 -28.74 -12.87
C LYS A 238 -20.92 -28.55 -12.71
N VAL A 239 -20.16 -29.12 -13.63
CA VAL A 239 -18.70 -29.05 -13.59
C VAL A 239 -18.32 -27.71 -14.19
N TYR A 240 -17.88 -26.80 -13.34
CA TYR A 240 -17.09 -25.66 -13.77
C TYR A 240 -15.67 -26.21 -13.91
N ASP A 241 -15.19 -26.38 -15.15
CA ASP A 241 -13.81 -26.78 -15.38
C ASP A 241 -12.93 -25.56 -15.07
N ILE A 242 -12.32 -25.58 -13.89
CA ILE A 242 -11.26 -24.66 -13.50
C ILE A 242 -9.95 -25.37 -13.83
N VAL A 243 -9.26 -24.86 -14.84
CA VAL A 243 -7.94 -25.36 -15.21
C VAL A 243 -6.91 -24.42 -14.57
N SER A 244 -6.26 -24.88 -13.51
CA SER A 244 -5.12 -24.18 -12.91
C SER A 244 -3.83 -24.70 -13.54
N PHE A 245 -3.11 -23.87 -14.28
CA PHE A 245 -1.77 -24.24 -14.76
C PHE A 245 -0.74 -23.92 -13.67
N GLY A 246 -0.08 -24.96 -13.17
CA GLY A 246 0.98 -24.86 -12.17
C GLY A 246 2.21 -24.17 -12.75
N GLY A 247 2.34 -22.87 -12.48
CA GLY A 247 3.49 -22.03 -12.81
C GLY A 247 3.03 -20.62 -13.15
N ALA A 248 3.05 -19.72 -12.16
CA ALA A 248 2.62 -18.30 -12.24
C ALA A 248 1.10 -18.01 -12.22
N GLY A 249 0.30 -18.81 -11.52
CA GLY A 249 -1.01 -18.36 -10.99
C GLY A 249 -2.10 -18.07 -12.02
N LYS A 250 -2.03 -18.64 -13.23
CA LYS A 250 -3.12 -18.54 -14.21
C LYS A 250 -4.31 -19.38 -13.73
N VAL A 251 -5.37 -18.71 -13.29
CA VAL A 251 -6.69 -19.33 -13.07
C VAL A 251 -7.46 -19.18 -14.36
N GLU A 252 -7.87 -20.28 -15.00
CA GLU A 252 -8.76 -20.24 -16.16
C GLU A 252 -10.13 -20.77 -15.73
N GLN A 253 -11.17 -19.94 -15.90
CA GLN A 253 -12.55 -20.34 -15.60
C GLN A 253 -13.41 -20.25 -16.85
N SER A 254 -13.94 -21.38 -17.29
CA SER A 254 -14.82 -21.46 -18.45
C SER A 254 -16.30 -21.60 -18.11
N PHE A 255 -17.12 -20.73 -18.71
CA PHE A 255 -18.56 -20.73 -18.57
C PHE A 255 -19.19 -21.31 -19.83
N ASN A 256 -20.01 -22.34 -19.66
CA ASN A 256 -20.80 -22.85 -20.78
C ASN A 256 -22.11 -22.07 -20.88
N ILE A 257 -22.18 -21.13 -21.82
CA ILE A 257 -23.36 -20.29 -21.99
C ILE A 257 -24.32 -20.92 -23.00
N SER A 258 -25.33 -21.61 -22.49
CA SER A 258 -26.39 -22.23 -23.31
C SER A 258 -27.56 -21.29 -23.61
N LYS A 259 -27.74 -20.20 -22.84
CA LYS A 259 -28.83 -19.25 -23.02
C LYS A 259 -28.45 -18.12 -23.97
N GLU A 260 -29.31 -17.84 -24.94
CA GLU A 260 -29.07 -16.82 -25.98
C GLU A 260 -28.96 -15.38 -25.43
N LYS A 261 -29.74 -15.06 -24.38
CA LYS A 261 -29.66 -13.77 -23.68
C LYS A 261 -28.25 -13.51 -23.09
N ASP A 262 -27.70 -14.54 -22.46
CA ASP A 262 -26.40 -14.49 -21.79
C ASP A 262 -25.27 -14.43 -22.85
N ARG A 263 -25.43 -15.10 -24.01
CA ARG A 263 -24.53 -14.97 -25.17
C ARG A 263 -24.53 -13.54 -25.74
N ALA A 264 -25.68 -12.88 -25.80
CA ALA A 264 -25.81 -11.51 -26.29
C ALA A 264 -25.24 -10.47 -25.31
N GLN A 265 -25.31 -10.73 -24.01
CA GLN A 265 -24.62 -9.91 -22.99
C GLN A 265 -23.11 -10.09 -23.10
N LEU A 266 -22.64 -11.33 -23.30
CA LEU A 266 -21.22 -11.60 -23.47
C LEU A 266 -20.63 -10.96 -24.73
N LYS A 267 -21.33 -11.00 -25.86
CA LYS A 267 -20.87 -10.34 -27.09
C LYS A 267 -20.68 -8.82 -26.88
N ARG A 268 -21.63 -8.17 -26.21
CA ARG A 268 -21.53 -6.75 -25.84
C ARG A 268 -20.34 -6.47 -24.92
N LEU A 269 -20.03 -7.40 -24.03
CA LEU A 269 -18.88 -7.33 -23.14
C LEU A 269 -17.55 -7.37 -23.89
N VAL A 270 -17.41 -8.34 -24.79
CA VAL A 270 -16.22 -8.51 -25.63
C VAL A 270 -16.03 -7.31 -26.55
N GLU A 271 -17.12 -6.71 -27.03
CA GLU A 271 -17.06 -5.45 -27.79
C GLU A 271 -16.63 -4.28 -26.91
N TYR A 272 -17.16 -4.14 -25.68
CA TYR A 272 -16.76 -3.08 -24.74
C TYR A 272 -15.28 -3.16 -24.36
N LEU A 273 -14.79 -4.36 -24.02
CA LEU A 273 -13.39 -4.58 -23.62
C LEU A 273 -12.38 -4.38 -24.75
N LYS A 274 -12.80 -4.38 -26.02
CA LYS A 274 -11.93 -4.04 -27.16
C LYS A 274 -11.67 -2.53 -27.30
N HIS A 275 -12.43 -1.71 -26.59
CA HIS A 275 -12.41 -0.26 -26.69
C HIS A 275 -11.89 0.45 -25.43
N VAL A 276 -11.58 -0.31 -24.37
CA VAL A 276 -10.91 0.13 -23.14
C VAL A 276 -9.44 -0.25 -23.24
#